data_AF-A0A7X9DAD2-F1
#
_entry.id   AF-A0A7X9DAD2-F1
#
_cell.length_a   1.000
_cell.length_b   1.000
_cell.length_c   1.000
_cell.angle_alpha   90.00
_cell.angle_beta   90.00
_cell.angle_gamma   90.00
#
_symmetry.space_group_name_H-M   'P 1'
#
loop_
_entity.id
_entity.type
_entity.pdbx_description
1 polymer ?
#
loop_
_entity_poly.entity_id
_entity_poly.type
_entity_poly.pdbx_seq_one_letter_code
_entity_poly.pdbx_strand_id
1 'polypeptide(L)'
;QNGKELWIWGDRLIDGKTTGIGLWEGSYNNTYRALDMIPKDVVINDWHYEKAHPTPVLFAAKGFNVIACPWQKTDVALNQVKMMNMFKENASKEMKPRYAGIMQTFWNNTRIFIDGMNDATEESKNDPSVQTFKELTKIW
;
A
#
# COMPACT_ATOMS: atom_id res chain seq x y z
N GLN A 1 0.57 -24.30 13.14
CA GLN A 1 0.65 -23.40 11.96
C GLN A 1 0.63 -24.26 10.69
N ASN A 2 -0.07 -23.84 9.63
CA ASN A 2 -0.20 -24.58 8.36
C ASN A 2 0.74 -24.07 7.25
N GLY A 3 1.78 -23.30 7.61
CA GLY A 3 2.75 -22.74 6.67
C GLY A 3 2.21 -21.62 5.78
N LYS A 4 1.07 -21.01 6.13
CA LYS A 4 0.47 -19.88 5.38
C LYS A 4 0.67 -18.57 6.15
N GLU A 5 0.84 -17.48 5.41
CA GLU A 5 0.89 -16.12 5.94
C GLU A 5 -0.39 -15.37 5.55
N LEU A 6 -0.97 -14.63 6.49
CA LEU A 6 -2.19 -13.86 6.25
C LEU A 6 -1.83 -12.43 5.85
N TRP A 7 -2.43 -11.98 4.74
CA TRP A 7 -2.32 -10.62 4.23
C TRP A 7 -3.71 -9.99 4.22
N ILE A 8 -3.85 -8.79 4.79
CA ILE A 8 -5.13 -8.07 4.88
C ILE A 8 -4.98 -6.61 4.49
N TRP A 9 -6.08 -6.00 4.04
CA TRP A 9 -6.16 -4.54 3.90
C TRP A 9 -6.14 -3.84 5.25
N GLY A 10 -5.39 -2.74 5.35
CA GLY A 10 -5.14 -2.02 6.59
C GLY A 10 -6.18 -0.95 6.95
N ASP A 11 -7.10 -0.59 6.06
CA ASP A 11 -7.97 0.60 6.19
C ASP A 11 -8.82 0.58 7.47
N ARG A 12 -9.34 -0.59 7.87
CA ARG A 12 -10.13 -0.72 9.11
C ARG A 12 -9.30 -0.66 10.38
N LEU A 13 -7.97 -0.64 10.29
CA LEU A 13 -7.03 -0.57 11.41
C LEU A 13 -6.52 0.86 11.69
N ILE A 14 -6.87 1.82 10.83
CA ILE A 14 -6.50 3.24 10.97
C ILE A 14 -7.63 3.98 11.67
N ASP A 15 -7.33 4.82 12.66
CA ASP A 15 -8.32 5.73 13.27
C ASP A 15 -8.61 6.89 12.31
N GLY A 16 -9.67 6.76 11.51
CA GLY A 16 -10.04 7.76 10.51
C GLY A 16 -10.43 9.10 11.11
N LYS A 17 -11.03 9.12 12.31
CA LYS A 17 -11.44 10.36 12.98
C LYS A 17 -10.24 11.14 13.50
N THR A 18 -9.28 10.45 14.12
CA THR A 18 -8.08 11.10 14.66
C THR A 18 -7.11 11.53 13.56
N THR A 19 -6.93 10.70 12.53
CA THR A 19 -5.98 10.98 11.44
C THR A 19 -6.53 11.89 10.35
N GLY A 20 -7.86 12.05 10.27
CA GLY A 20 -8.53 12.74 9.18
C GLY A 20 -8.54 11.97 7.86
N ILE A 21 -8.07 10.72 7.85
CA ILE A 21 -8.15 9.83 6.69
C ILE A 21 -9.62 9.46 6.46
N GLY A 22 -10.06 9.44 5.20
CA GLY A 22 -11.47 9.33 4.82
C GLY A 22 -12.11 7.99 5.20
N LEU A 23 -13.44 7.93 5.17
CA LEU A 23 -14.25 6.76 5.58
C LEU A 23 -13.86 5.45 4.87
N TRP A 24 -13.33 5.54 3.64
CA TRP A 24 -12.90 4.39 2.85
C TRP A 24 -11.51 3.87 3.25
N GLU A 25 -10.61 4.77 3.62
CA GLU A 25 -9.20 4.46 3.94
C GLU A 25 -8.94 4.38 5.46
N GLY A 26 -9.97 4.63 6.28
CA GLY A 26 -9.89 4.67 7.73
C GLY A 26 -11.17 4.20 8.42
N SER A 27 -11.03 3.75 9.67
CA SER A 27 -12.14 3.35 10.53
C SER A 27 -12.88 4.56 11.12
N TYR A 28 -14.20 4.59 10.93
CA TYR A 28 -15.12 5.51 11.61
C TYR A 28 -16.10 4.79 12.54
N ASN A 29 -16.00 3.46 12.62
CA ASN A 29 -16.85 2.56 13.40
C ASN A 29 -16.06 1.86 14.52
N ASN A 30 -14.93 2.43 14.95
CA ASN A 30 -14.09 1.98 16.08
C ASN A 30 -13.35 0.64 15.89
N THR A 31 -13.24 0.13 14.66
CA THR A 31 -12.47 -1.10 14.37
C THR A 31 -10.96 -0.91 14.49
N TYR A 32 -10.46 0.33 14.46
CA TYR A 32 -9.01 0.61 14.50
C TYR A 32 -8.29 0.04 15.74
N ARG A 33 -9.02 -0.18 16.84
CA ARG A 33 -8.50 -0.82 18.05
C ARG A 33 -8.01 -2.25 17.82
N ALA A 34 -8.50 -2.91 16.77
CA ALA A 34 -8.04 -4.25 16.38
C ALA A 34 -6.55 -4.27 16.01
N LEU A 35 -5.95 -3.13 15.67
CA LEU A 35 -4.52 -2.99 15.40
C LEU A 35 -3.66 -3.52 16.57
N ASP A 36 -4.11 -3.33 17.80
CA ASP A 36 -3.42 -3.82 18.99
C ASP A 36 -3.77 -5.28 19.34
N MET A 37 -4.84 -5.83 18.76
CA MET A 37 -5.42 -7.13 19.15
C MET A 37 -5.05 -8.27 18.21
N ILE A 38 -4.83 -7.99 16.91
CA ILE A 38 -4.54 -9.05 15.93
C ILE A 38 -3.09 -9.55 16.03
N PRO A 39 -2.81 -10.81 15.62
CA PRO A 39 -1.46 -11.38 15.54
C PRO A 39 -0.51 -10.53 14.70
N LYS A 40 0.75 -10.39 15.13
CA LYS A 40 1.75 -9.49 14.48
C LYS A 40 2.47 -10.12 13.30
N ASP A 41 2.21 -11.40 13.03
CA ASP A 41 2.65 -12.13 11.84
C ASP A 41 1.73 -11.89 10.63
N VAL A 42 0.69 -11.04 10.76
CA VAL A 42 -0.12 -10.57 9.65
C VAL A 42 0.63 -9.49 8.87
N VAL A 43 0.60 -9.58 7.53
CA VAL A 43 1.09 -8.52 6.65
C VAL A 43 -0.04 -7.55 6.34
N ILE A 44 0.23 -6.26 6.49
CA ILE A 44 -0.73 -5.19 6.24
C ILE A 44 -0.50 -4.60 4.85
N ASN A 45 -1.56 -4.62 4.04
CA ASN A 45 -1.64 -3.96 2.76
C ASN A 45 -2.24 -2.56 2.97
N ASP A 46 -1.38 -1.56 3.08
CA ASP A 46 -1.74 -0.18 3.40
C ASP A 46 -2.03 0.61 2.13
N TRP A 47 -3.30 0.72 1.75
CA TRP A 47 -3.72 1.31 0.49
C TRP A 47 -4.15 2.77 0.66
N HIS A 48 -3.65 3.62 -0.22
CA HIS A 48 -4.05 5.03 -0.33
C HIS A 48 -3.92 5.46 -1.79
N TYR A 49 -4.99 5.97 -2.39
CA TYR A 49 -5.01 6.25 -3.83
C TYR A 49 -4.91 7.74 -4.15
N GLU A 50 -5.26 8.58 -3.19
CA GLU A 50 -5.32 10.03 -3.37
C GLU A 50 -4.11 10.76 -2.80
N LYS A 51 -3.42 10.15 -1.82
CA LYS A 51 -2.28 10.76 -1.13
C LYS A 51 -1.37 9.70 -0.54
N ALA A 52 -0.07 9.97 -0.49
CA ALA A 52 0.88 9.15 0.27
C ALA A 52 0.76 9.46 1.77
N HIS A 53 -0.26 8.92 2.42
CA HIS A 53 -0.41 9.04 3.87
C HIS A 53 0.73 8.30 4.59
N PRO A 54 1.35 8.89 5.64
CA PRO A 54 2.46 8.27 6.37
C PRO A 54 2.00 7.19 7.35
N THR A 55 0.98 6.41 6.99
CA THR A 55 0.41 5.29 7.77
C THR A 55 1.28 4.03 7.80
N PRO A 56 2.24 3.75 6.90
CA PRO A 56 3.11 2.58 7.09
C PRO A 56 3.89 2.63 8.41
N VAL A 57 4.24 3.83 8.89
CA VAL A 57 4.90 3.98 10.20
C VAL A 57 4.02 3.51 11.36
N LEU A 58 2.69 3.68 11.26
CA LEU A 58 1.73 3.24 12.27
C LEU A 58 1.78 1.73 12.42
N PHE A 59 1.71 1.00 11.29
CA PHE A 59 1.74 -0.46 11.28
C PHE A 59 3.10 -1.01 11.71
N ALA A 60 4.18 -0.45 11.16
CA ALA A 60 5.53 -0.85 11.52
C ALA A 60 5.81 -0.62 13.01
N ALA A 61 5.37 0.50 13.59
CA ALA A 61 5.53 0.79 15.02
C ALA A 61 4.73 -0.19 15.90
N LYS A 62 3.61 -0.74 15.39
CA LYS A 62 2.76 -1.70 16.07
C LYS A 62 3.19 -3.17 15.91
N GLY A 63 4.28 -3.43 15.20
CA GLY A 63 4.84 -4.78 15.08
C GLY A 63 4.63 -5.47 13.75
N PHE A 64 3.87 -4.88 12.84
CA PHE A 64 3.45 -5.52 11.60
C PHE A 64 4.44 -5.28 10.46
N ASN A 65 4.57 -6.26 9.58
CA ASN A 65 5.08 -6.02 8.24
C ASN A 65 4.02 -5.26 7.43
N VAL A 66 4.45 -4.27 6.66
CA VAL A 66 3.56 -3.39 5.89
C VAL A 66 4.12 -3.15 4.49
N ILE A 67 3.22 -3.17 3.52
CA ILE A 67 3.47 -2.73 2.15
C ILE A 67 2.53 -1.56 1.83
N ALA A 68 3.04 -0.55 1.11
CA ALA A 68 2.17 0.50 0.60
C ALA A 68 1.54 0.04 -0.72
N CYS A 69 0.25 0.32 -0.91
CA CYS A 69 -0.54 -0.17 -2.02
C CYS A 69 -1.14 0.99 -2.83
N PRO A 70 -0.38 1.57 -3.78
CA PRO A 70 -0.90 2.59 -4.67
C PRO A 70 -1.80 2.00 -5.76
N TRP A 71 -2.52 2.88 -6.44
CA TRP A 71 -3.32 2.57 -7.63
C TRP A 71 -2.90 3.48 -8.79
N GLN A 72 -3.79 4.27 -9.35
CA GLN A 72 -3.64 4.79 -10.70
C GLN A 72 -3.01 6.19 -10.82
N LYS A 73 -2.66 6.81 -9.68
CA LYS A 73 -2.03 8.12 -9.65
C LYS A 73 -0.52 7.96 -9.51
N THR A 74 0.20 8.23 -10.58
CA THR A 74 1.65 8.04 -10.66
C THR A 74 2.38 8.84 -9.60
N ASP A 75 2.05 10.11 -9.41
CA ASP A 75 2.65 10.96 -8.40
C ASP A 75 2.44 10.44 -6.97
N VAL A 76 1.24 9.92 -6.67
CA VAL A 76 0.94 9.27 -5.39
C VAL A 76 1.78 8.02 -5.20
N ALA A 77 1.88 7.16 -6.22
CA ALA A 77 2.66 5.93 -6.16
C ALA A 77 4.17 6.19 -5.94
N LEU A 78 4.74 7.15 -6.69
CA LEU A 78 6.14 7.56 -6.54
C LEU A 78 6.40 8.18 -5.15
N ASN A 79 5.44 8.96 -4.64
CA ASN A 79 5.54 9.50 -3.28
C ASN A 79 5.47 8.40 -2.20
N GLN A 80 4.69 7.33 -2.40
CA GLN A 80 4.70 6.18 -1.50
C GLN A 80 6.03 5.44 -1.52
N VAL A 81 6.66 5.25 -2.69
CA VAL A 81 8.01 4.66 -2.77
C VAL A 81 9.02 5.53 -2.03
N LYS A 82 9.03 6.84 -2.29
CA LYS A 82 9.92 7.80 -1.61
C LYS A 82 9.74 7.74 -0.09
N MET A 83 8.49 7.68 0.37
CA MET A 83 8.15 7.58 1.78
C MET A 83 8.63 6.27 2.40
N MET A 84 8.42 5.13 1.73
CA MET A 84 8.90 3.83 2.21
C MET A 84 10.43 3.78 2.28
N ASN A 85 11.13 4.37 1.33
CA ASN A 85 12.60 4.49 1.37
C ASN A 85 13.05 5.38 2.53
N MET A 86 12.42 6.54 2.71
CA MET A 86 12.71 7.43 3.84
C MET A 86 12.50 6.73 5.18
N PHE A 87 11.45 5.93 5.33
CA PHE A 87 11.25 5.12 6.53
C PHE A 87 12.33 4.05 6.70
N LYS A 88 12.70 3.30 5.66
CA LYS A 88 13.76 2.29 5.72
C LYS A 88 15.14 2.86 6.07
N GLU A 89 15.45 4.05 5.57
CA GLU A 89 16.73 4.73 5.79
C GLU A 89 16.88 5.19 7.25
N ASN A 90 15.80 5.67 7.85
CA ASN A 90 15.82 6.31 9.16
C ASN A 90 15.29 5.43 10.31
N ALA A 91 14.81 4.22 10.01
CA ALA A 91 14.27 3.31 11.02
C ALA A 91 15.34 2.61 11.84
N SER A 92 14.96 2.22 13.07
CA SER A 92 15.76 1.32 13.90
C SER A 92 15.95 -0.04 13.24
N LYS A 93 16.88 -0.84 13.77
CA LYS A 93 17.14 -2.21 13.26
C LYS A 93 15.89 -3.08 13.34
N GLU A 94 15.01 -2.84 14.31
CA GLU A 94 13.77 -3.58 14.55
C GLU A 94 12.63 -3.16 13.60
N MET A 95 12.52 -1.86 13.29
CA MET A 95 11.46 -1.34 12.41
C MET A 95 11.81 -1.44 10.93
N LYS A 96 13.08 -1.30 10.56
CA LYS A 96 13.55 -1.35 9.17
C LYS A 96 13.03 -2.57 8.37
N PRO A 97 13.08 -3.82 8.87
CA PRO A 97 12.59 -4.98 8.13
C PRO A 97 11.07 -5.01 7.96
N ARG A 98 10.31 -4.22 8.72
CA ARG A 98 8.84 -4.18 8.66
C ARG A 98 8.31 -3.43 7.46
N TYR A 99 9.09 -2.53 6.88
CA TYR A 99 8.73 -1.85 5.64
C TYR A 99 8.98 -2.80 4.46
N ALA A 100 8.03 -3.66 4.14
CA ALA A 100 8.22 -4.76 3.21
C ALA A 100 8.32 -4.32 1.74
N GLY A 101 7.72 -3.18 1.36
CA GLY A 101 7.83 -2.64 0.00
C GLY A 101 6.55 -2.03 -0.52
N ILE A 102 6.33 -2.16 -1.83
CA ILE A 102 5.18 -1.61 -2.56
C ILE A 102 4.49 -2.72 -3.35
N MET A 103 3.15 -2.72 -3.34
CA MET A 103 2.33 -3.57 -4.20
C MET A 103 1.37 -2.69 -5.01
N GLN A 104 1.67 -2.50 -6.30
CA GLN A 104 0.76 -1.81 -7.20
C GLN A 104 -0.56 -2.57 -7.32
N THR A 105 -1.68 -1.87 -7.16
CA THR A 105 -3.02 -2.43 -7.37
C THR A 105 -3.54 -2.11 -8.77
N PHE A 106 -4.33 -3.03 -9.33
CA PHE A 106 -4.99 -2.88 -10.62
C PHE A 106 -6.41 -3.45 -10.50
N TRP A 107 -7.42 -2.59 -10.63
CA TRP A 107 -8.82 -2.93 -10.38
C TRP A 107 -9.66 -3.09 -11.66
N ASN A 108 -9.00 -3.32 -12.79
CA ASN A 108 -9.65 -3.49 -14.09
C ASN A 108 -9.38 -4.91 -14.65
N ASN A 109 -9.88 -5.21 -15.85
CA ASN A 109 -9.70 -6.50 -16.49
C ASN A 109 -8.21 -6.80 -16.76
N THR A 110 -7.75 -7.99 -16.35
CA THR A 110 -6.36 -8.45 -16.56
C THR A 110 -5.88 -8.31 -18.00
N ARG A 111 -6.76 -8.49 -18.99
CA ARG A 111 -6.42 -8.30 -20.41
C ARG A 111 -5.96 -6.88 -20.72
N ILE A 112 -6.61 -5.87 -20.14
CA ILE A 112 -6.23 -4.47 -20.30
C ILE A 112 -4.83 -4.24 -19.75
N PHE A 113 -4.50 -4.82 -18.59
CA PHE A 113 -3.16 -4.71 -18.04
C PHE A 113 -2.11 -5.32 -18.96
N ILE A 114 -2.31 -6.56 -19.42
CA ILE A 114 -1.37 -7.26 -20.30
C ILE A 114 -1.20 -6.50 -21.63
N ASP A 115 -2.29 -6.04 -22.22
CA ASP A 115 -2.23 -5.28 -23.48
C ASP A 115 -1.53 -3.94 -23.30
N GLY A 116 -1.80 -3.25 -22.19
CA GLY A 116 -1.17 -1.98 -21.90
C GLY A 116 0.32 -2.12 -21.63
N MET A 117 0.73 -3.21 -20.97
CA MET A 117 2.15 -3.52 -20.77
C MET A 117 2.87 -3.89 -22.07
N ASN A 118 2.17 -4.48 -23.03
CA ASN A 118 2.70 -4.82 -24.36
C ASN A 118 2.48 -3.72 -25.42
N ASP A 119 1.92 -2.57 -25.03
CA ASP A 119 1.52 -1.50 -25.94
C ASP A 119 0.61 -1.97 -27.10
N ALA A 120 -0.23 -2.97 -26.85
CA ALA A 120 -1.03 -3.65 -27.88
C ALA A 120 -2.23 -2.82 -28.36
N THR A 121 -2.77 -1.92 -27.54
CA THR A 121 -3.84 -0.99 -27.93
C THR A 121 -3.62 0.38 -27.29
N GLU A 122 -4.08 1.46 -27.95
CA GLU A 122 -3.99 2.81 -27.39
C GLU A 122 -4.81 2.95 -26.10
N GLU A 123 -5.98 2.31 -26.01
CA GLU A 123 -6.79 2.33 -24.80
C GLU A 123 -6.05 1.72 -23.60
N SER A 124 -5.51 0.51 -23.78
CA SER A 124 -4.82 -0.21 -22.71
C SER A 124 -3.50 0.44 -22.30
N LYS A 125 -2.75 0.95 -23.29
CA LYS A 125 -1.52 1.69 -23.07
C LYS A 125 -1.78 2.95 -22.24
N ASN A 126 -2.89 3.64 -22.49
CA ASN A 126 -3.22 4.88 -21.80
C ASN A 126 -4.00 4.67 -20.49
N ASP A 127 -4.20 3.42 -20.04
CA ASP A 127 -4.77 3.15 -18.72
C ASP A 127 -3.87 3.74 -17.62
N PRO A 128 -4.38 4.62 -16.73
CA PRO A 128 -3.54 5.30 -15.75
C PRO A 128 -2.86 4.34 -14.74
N SER A 129 -3.46 3.18 -14.48
CA SER A 129 -2.87 2.14 -13.61
C SER A 129 -1.70 1.44 -14.32
N VAL A 130 -1.80 1.20 -15.63
CA VAL A 130 -0.70 0.66 -16.45
C VAL A 130 0.45 1.65 -16.50
N GLN A 131 0.18 2.92 -16.79
CA GLN A 131 1.20 3.98 -16.81
C GLN A 131 1.90 4.10 -15.45
N THR A 132 1.11 4.09 -14.37
CA THR A 132 1.68 4.12 -13.01
C THR A 132 2.57 2.91 -12.74
N PHE A 133 2.15 1.70 -13.13
CA PHE A 133 3.00 0.52 -12.98
C PHE A 133 4.30 0.62 -13.79
N LYS A 134 4.24 1.09 -15.04
CA LYS A 134 5.44 1.32 -15.87
C LYS A 134 6.41 2.28 -15.18
N GLU A 135 5.93 3.38 -14.62
CA GLU A 135 6.80 4.31 -13.88
C GLU A 135 7.38 3.68 -12.60
N LEU A 136 6.59 2.89 -11.85
CA LEU A 136 7.08 2.15 -10.68
C LEU A 136 8.21 1.17 -11.05
N THR A 137 8.13 0.50 -12.21
CA THR A 137 9.19 -0.42 -12.64
C THR A 137 10.51 0.25 -13.03
N LYS A 138 10.53 1.58 -13.26
CA LYS A 138 11.76 2.31 -13.58
C LYS A 138 12.58 2.69 -12.36
N ILE A 139 11.97 2.69 -11.18
CA ILE A 139 12.56 3.17 -9.93
C ILE A 139 12.85 2.05 -8.92
N TRP A 140 12.45 0.83 -9.26
CA TRP A 140 12.80 -0.37 -8.50
C TRP A 140 14.12 -0.94 -9.04
#